data_AF-B1ZSF9-F1
#
_entry.id   AF-B1ZSF9-F1
#
_cell.length_a   1.000
_cell.length_b   1.000
_cell.length_c   1.000
_cell.angle_alpha   90.00
_cell.angle_beta   90.00
_cell.angle_gamma   90.00
#
_symmetry.space_group_name_H-M   'P 1'
#
loop_
_entity.id
_entity.type
_entity.pdbx_description
1 polymer ?
#
loop_
_entity_poly.entity_id
_entity_poly.type
_entity_poly.pdbx_seq_one_letter_code
_entity_poly.pdbx_strand_id
1 'polypeptide(L)'
;MTALSFRRQLLFAAILIVGGLVLLLGSLELTLRLAHYGYSPHFAERALLPSGDSIWRDNRWCTAPYFSPELVRRPFPFRLPLTKAPGTYRIFVLGSSAAMGDPEPSFSLARMLEAMLRTAYPNQRFEVVNAGVTAINSHLARTIAADCAELSPDLFIVYEGHNEVIGPFGPSGVFAPFLSSELGVRAAIWLKGTRTGQLVSALGRRLTGKSALPADWGGMQMFLAQQIANDDPRLDAVRAHFRANLISIAESAHAAGARTLLCTVLTNQRDFAPFLSRHRSGLTAADLARWDAHVAAAREAERTHRTADAEAEYRAALAIDDEHAELVFRYGRFLLLAGRRQEAQPLLQRALNLDTLRFRTDGSLNKVIRDLRGAHVPGVEVLDLAAALALHSEGGATGDDLLYEHVHLTLRGTYEVAREIFTHVSADLARRQLISGTIAEPFDYDEARLRLGYTMHEQAMIAHELLNRFRAPPFTSQADHALRLKTWEQRTEQASALLARPEALPALRELYERAMTLAPDDWVLARNAGSMLVARQAPADAVPLLQRAADWIGHDVDTLVALGWAQRALGHTAESEAAFNQARALEPRYPNLPKPDAAGDQR
;
A
#
# COMPACT_ATOMS: atom_id res chain seq x y z
N MET A 1 50.15 44.46 -8.73
CA MET A 1 49.00 43.58 -8.42
C MET A 1 48.82 43.58 -6.91
N THR A 2 47.77 44.19 -6.38
CA THR A 2 47.48 44.17 -4.95
C THR A 2 47.16 42.74 -4.52
N ALA A 3 47.91 42.21 -3.56
CA ALA A 3 47.66 40.88 -3.01
C ALA A 3 46.23 40.81 -2.47
N LEU A 4 45.48 39.77 -2.86
CA LEU A 4 44.15 39.51 -2.32
C LEU A 4 44.24 39.40 -0.79
N SER A 5 43.35 40.08 -0.07
CA SER A 5 43.24 39.92 1.39
C SER A 5 43.04 38.45 1.76
N PHE A 6 43.54 38.01 2.92
CA PHE A 6 43.40 36.62 3.41
C PHE A 6 41.96 36.07 3.31
N ARG A 7 40.94 36.89 3.62
CA ARG A 7 39.52 36.51 3.47
C ARG A 7 39.11 36.22 2.03
N ARG A 8 39.62 36.98 1.06
CA ARG A 8 39.37 36.77 -0.38
C ARG A 8 40.11 35.53 -0.91
N GLN A 9 41.31 35.24 -0.38
CA GLN A 9 42.03 34.00 -0.69
C GLN A 9 41.28 32.76 -0.16
N LEU A 10 40.78 32.82 1.08
CA LEU A 10 39.92 31.77 1.66
C LEU A 10 38.63 31.57 0.84
N LEU A 11 37.95 32.65 0.46
CA LEU A 11 36.75 32.58 -0.37
C LEU A 11 37.07 31.95 -1.74
N PHE A 12 38.17 32.36 -2.39
CA PHE A 12 38.58 31.81 -3.67
C PHE A 12 38.94 30.32 -3.57
N ALA A 13 39.67 29.93 -2.53
CA ALA A 13 39.98 28.52 -2.25
C ALA A 13 38.70 27.70 -2.02
N ALA A 14 37.74 28.22 -1.24
CA ALA A 14 36.45 27.57 -1.03
C ALA A 14 35.67 27.42 -2.34
N ILE A 15 35.63 28.45 -3.19
CA ILE A 15 34.98 28.40 -4.51
C ILE A 15 35.66 27.34 -5.40
N LEU A 16 36.99 27.29 -5.43
CA LEU A 16 37.72 26.30 -6.23
C LEU A 16 37.50 24.87 -5.72
N ILE A 17 37.50 24.67 -4.39
CA ILE A 17 37.26 23.36 -3.79
C ILE A 17 35.82 22.90 -4.08
N VAL A 18 34.83 23.75 -3.80
CA VAL A 18 33.41 23.42 -4.03
C VAL A 18 33.14 23.23 -5.51
N GLY A 19 33.63 24.13 -6.36
CA GLY A 19 33.50 24.05 -7.81
C GLY A 19 34.16 22.80 -8.38
N GLY A 20 35.38 22.49 -7.93
CA GLY A 20 36.09 21.26 -8.31
C GLY A 20 35.34 20.00 -7.88
N LEU A 21 34.79 19.97 -6.67
CA LEU A 21 34.01 18.83 -6.17
C LEU A 21 32.71 18.66 -6.96
N VAL A 22 32.00 19.76 -7.24
CA VAL A 22 30.77 19.73 -8.06
C VAL A 22 31.07 19.24 -9.46
N LEU A 23 32.16 19.70 -10.09
CA LEU A 23 32.58 19.23 -11.42
C LEU A 23 32.95 17.74 -11.39
N LEU A 24 33.68 17.29 -10.38
CA LEU A 24 34.07 15.89 -10.23
C LEU A 24 32.85 14.98 -10.05
N LEU A 25 31.98 15.31 -9.09
CA LEU A 25 30.78 14.52 -8.81
C LEU A 25 29.79 14.59 -9.98
N GLY A 26 29.63 15.75 -10.61
CA GLY A 26 28.81 15.92 -11.80
C GLY A 26 29.32 15.12 -13.00
N SER A 27 30.64 15.10 -13.23
CA SER A 27 31.24 14.30 -14.30
C SER A 27 31.11 12.80 -14.04
N LEU A 28 31.28 12.36 -12.78
CA LEU A 28 31.07 10.97 -12.39
C LEU A 28 29.61 10.55 -12.59
N GLU A 29 28.66 11.36 -12.12
CA GLU A 29 27.23 11.13 -12.29
C GLU A 29 26.86 11.02 -13.78
N LEU A 30 27.36 11.93 -14.62
CA LEU A 30 27.13 11.90 -16.07
C LEU A 30 27.71 10.63 -16.70
N THR A 31 28.94 10.26 -16.34
CA THR A 31 29.60 9.04 -16.83
C THR A 31 28.79 7.80 -16.46
N LEU A 32 28.33 7.70 -15.21
CA LEU A 32 27.52 6.58 -14.75
C LEU A 32 26.17 6.51 -15.48
N ARG A 33 25.54 7.66 -15.78
CA ARG A 33 24.30 7.72 -16.55
C ARG A 33 24.49 7.26 -18.00
N LEU A 34 25.56 7.71 -18.66
CA LEU A 34 25.90 7.29 -20.03
C LEU A 34 26.24 5.80 -20.11
N ALA A 35 26.79 5.23 -19.02
CA ALA A 35 27.02 3.79 -18.89
C ALA A 35 25.79 2.99 -18.46
N HIS A 36 24.60 3.62 -18.37
CA HIS A 36 23.35 3.00 -17.89
C HIS A 36 23.45 2.35 -16.49
N TYR A 37 24.33 2.87 -15.63
CA TYR A 37 24.52 2.34 -14.29
C TYR A 37 23.38 2.75 -13.33
N GLY A 38 22.87 1.79 -12.55
CA GLY A 38 21.89 2.00 -11.48
C GLY A 38 20.43 2.12 -11.98
N TYR A 39 19.54 2.64 -11.14
CA TYR A 39 18.12 2.83 -11.43
C TYR A 39 17.67 4.29 -11.34
N SER A 40 16.65 4.64 -12.13
CA SER A 40 15.99 5.95 -12.06
C SER A 40 15.03 5.96 -10.87
N PRO A 41 15.05 6.98 -10.00
CA PRO A 41 14.10 7.09 -8.90
C PRO A 41 12.71 7.61 -9.32
N HIS A 42 12.58 8.14 -10.55
CA HIS A 42 11.33 8.77 -10.99
C HIS A 42 10.20 7.75 -11.14
N PHE A 43 9.01 8.08 -10.66
CA PHE A 43 7.82 7.23 -10.68
C PHE A 43 7.37 6.85 -12.10
N ALA A 44 7.48 7.77 -13.05
CA ALA A 44 7.06 7.58 -14.43
C ALA A 44 8.24 7.70 -15.39
N GLU A 45 8.13 6.99 -16.51
CA GLU A 45 9.07 7.08 -17.63
C GLU A 45 8.34 7.16 -18.96
N ARG A 46 9.04 7.66 -19.98
CA ARG A 46 8.51 7.68 -21.35
C ARG A 46 8.72 6.32 -21.99
N ALA A 47 7.70 5.86 -22.72
CA ALA A 47 7.78 4.65 -23.51
C ALA A 47 7.17 4.86 -24.90
N LEU A 48 7.66 4.08 -25.86
CA LEU A 48 7.14 4.03 -27.23
C LEU A 48 6.26 2.79 -27.35
N LEU A 49 5.00 2.96 -27.73
CA LEU A 49 4.11 1.86 -28.06
C LEU A 49 4.47 1.25 -29.42
N PRO A 50 4.08 -0.01 -29.70
CA PRO A 50 4.24 -0.60 -31.02
C PRO A 50 3.57 0.21 -32.15
N SER A 51 2.54 1.00 -31.83
CA SER A 51 1.90 1.94 -32.76
C SER A 51 2.79 3.12 -33.17
N GLY A 52 3.89 3.38 -32.44
CA GLY A 52 4.72 4.57 -32.59
C GLY A 52 4.32 5.74 -31.68
N ASP A 53 3.25 5.60 -30.89
CA ASP A 53 2.85 6.64 -29.94
C ASP A 53 3.77 6.68 -28.73
N SER A 54 4.20 7.89 -28.37
CA SER A 54 4.93 8.10 -27.12
C SER A 54 3.96 8.35 -25.97
N ILE A 55 4.17 7.63 -24.85
CA ILE A 55 3.32 7.68 -23.66
C ILE A 55 4.16 7.85 -22.40
N TRP A 56 3.49 8.23 -21.30
CA TRP A 56 3.97 7.98 -19.95
C TRP A 56 3.55 6.59 -19.50
N ARG A 57 4.44 5.88 -18.80
CA ARG A 57 4.13 4.63 -18.08
C ARG A 57 4.81 4.62 -16.72
N ASP A 58 4.48 3.64 -15.91
CA ASP A 58 5.18 3.38 -14.66
C ASP A 58 6.66 3.00 -14.89
N ASN A 59 7.55 3.54 -14.05
CA ASN A 59 8.90 3.03 -13.89
C ASN A 59 8.88 1.96 -12.79
N ARG A 60 8.91 0.70 -13.21
CA ARG A 60 8.96 -0.48 -12.32
C ARG A 60 10.10 -0.44 -11.30
N TRP A 61 11.16 0.33 -11.53
CA TRP A 61 12.35 0.39 -10.69
C TRP A 61 12.49 1.68 -9.88
N CYS A 62 11.43 2.52 -9.82
CA CYS A 62 11.45 3.79 -9.09
C CYS A 62 11.86 3.65 -7.62
N THR A 63 11.55 2.53 -6.96
CA THR A 63 11.93 2.30 -5.56
C THR A 63 13.30 1.65 -5.37
N ALA A 64 13.91 1.10 -6.43
CA ALA A 64 15.18 0.37 -6.35
C ALA A 64 16.33 1.12 -5.65
N PRO A 65 16.43 2.47 -5.75
CA PRO A 65 17.46 3.21 -5.02
C PRO A 65 17.29 3.19 -3.48
N TYR A 66 16.09 2.92 -2.99
CA TYR A 66 15.73 3.03 -1.58
C TYR A 66 15.66 1.68 -0.85
N PHE A 67 15.56 0.58 -1.60
CA PHE A 67 15.47 -0.78 -1.07
C PHE A 67 16.69 -1.63 -1.48
N SER A 68 16.95 -2.71 -0.77
CA SER A 68 17.84 -3.77 -1.29
C SER A 68 17.17 -4.48 -2.47
N PRO A 69 17.93 -5.11 -3.39
CA PRO A 69 17.38 -5.76 -4.58
C PRO A 69 16.24 -6.75 -4.32
N GLU A 70 16.29 -7.48 -3.20
CA GLU A 70 15.29 -8.45 -2.73
C GLU A 70 13.98 -7.78 -2.26
N LEU A 71 14.04 -6.51 -1.88
CA LEU A 71 12.97 -5.78 -1.22
C LEU A 71 12.32 -4.72 -2.11
N VAL A 72 12.77 -4.59 -3.35
CA VAL A 72 12.24 -3.59 -4.27
C VAL A 72 10.74 -3.83 -4.48
N ARG A 73 9.97 -2.74 -4.44
CA ARG A 73 8.52 -2.75 -4.62
C ARG A 73 8.14 -2.08 -5.92
N ARG A 74 7.17 -2.65 -6.63
CA ARG A 74 6.74 -2.19 -7.96
C ARG A 74 5.47 -1.36 -7.83
N PRO A 75 5.32 -0.26 -8.58
CA PRO A 75 4.03 0.39 -8.77
C PRO A 75 3.07 -0.50 -9.56
N PHE A 76 1.77 -0.21 -9.47
CA PHE A 76 0.79 -0.82 -10.36
C PHE A 76 0.95 -0.25 -11.78
N PRO A 77 0.91 -1.07 -12.84
CA PRO A 77 1.14 -0.58 -14.19
C PRO A 77 0.10 0.43 -14.67
N PHE A 78 0.55 1.44 -15.43
CA PHE A 78 -0.35 2.39 -16.09
C PHE A 78 0.20 2.88 -17.42
N ARG A 79 -0.69 3.47 -18.23
CA ARG A 79 -0.34 4.24 -19.43
C ARG A 79 -1.10 5.57 -19.39
N LEU A 80 -0.42 6.66 -19.71
CA LEU A 80 -1.03 7.98 -19.92
C LEU A 80 -0.50 8.61 -21.22
N PRO A 81 -1.33 9.36 -21.95
CA PRO A 81 -0.83 10.14 -23.07
C PRO A 81 0.13 11.23 -22.57
N LEU A 82 1.21 11.49 -23.32
CA LEU A 82 2.17 12.55 -22.99
C LEU A 82 1.49 13.92 -22.92
N THR A 83 0.58 14.18 -23.86
CA THR A 83 -0.26 15.37 -23.89
C THR A 83 -1.64 15.02 -23.36
N LYS A 84 -2.02 15.63 -22.24
CA LYS A 84 -3.36 15.49 -21.67
C LYS A 84 -4.39 16.10 -22.63
N ALA A 85 -5.39 15.32 -23.02
CA ALA A 85 -6.44 15.80 -23.92
C ALA A 85 -7.31 16.88 -23.22
N PRO A 86 -7.78 17.91 -23.94
CA PRO A 86 -8.66 18.94 -23.38
C PRO A 86 -9.88 18.33 -22.71
N GLY A 87 -10.32 18.93 -21.59
CA GLY A 87 -11.46 18.44 -20.82
C GLY A 87 -11.22 17.12 -20.09
N THR A 88 -10.02 16.53 -20.09
CA THR A 88 -9.72 15.33 -19.30
C THR A 88 -9.48 15.69 -17.84
N TYR A 89 -10.06 14.92 -16.92
CA TYR A 89 -9.81 15.01 -15.48
C TYR A 89 -8.87 13.89 -15.03
N ARG A 90 -7.66 14.24 -14.59
CA ARG A 90 -6.56 13.33 -14.25
C ARG A 90 -6.34 13.29 -12.74
N ILE A 91 -6.52 12.12 -12.15
CA ILE A 91 -6.47 11.87 -10.71
C ILE A 91 -5.30 10.93 -10.40
N PHE A 92 -4.51 11.26 -9.37
CA PHE A 92 -3.50 10.36 -8.82
C PHE A 92 -3.87 9.97 -7.39
N VAL A 93 -3.97 8.67 -7.13
CA VAL A 93 -4.16 8.11 -5.79
C VAL A 93 -2.81 7.72 -5.22
N LEU A 94 -2.34 8.46 -4.21
CA LEU A 94 -1.04 8.34 -3.58
C LEU A 94 -1.15 7.62 -2.24
N GLY A 95 -0.16 6.79 -1.93
CA GLY A 95 -0.04 6.15 -0.62
C GLY A 95 0.84 4.91 -0.68
N SER A 96 0.59 3.99 0.25
CA SER A 96 1.36 2.75 0.36
C SER A 96 0.54 1.52 -0.01
N SER A 97 0.65 0.41 0.72
CA SER A 97 0.01 -0.87 0.36
C SER A 97 -1.52 -0.80 0.37
N ALA A 98 -2.12 -0.08 1.33
CA ALA A 98 -3.58 0.08 1.40
C ALA A 98 -4.13 0.91 0.22
N ALA A 99 -3.45 1.99 -0.19
CA ALA A 99 -3.83 2.77 -1.37
C ALA A 99 -3.60 2.00 -2.68
N MET A 100 -2.50 1.24 -2.75
CA MET A 100 -2.19 0.35 -3.88
C MET A 100 -3.27 -0.74 -4.08
N GLY A 101 -3.97 -1.11 -3.00
CA GLY A 101 -5.02 -2.13 -3.01
C GLY A 101 -4.52 -3.53 -2.66
N ASP A 102 -3.42 -3.65 -1.92
CA ASP A 102 -2.97 -4.95 -1.40
C ASP A 102 -4.11 -5.65 -0.63
N PRO A 103 -4.32 -6.97 -0.80
CA PRO A 103 -3.50 -7.92 -1.57
C PRO A 103 -3.76 -7.97 -3.09
N GLU A 104 -4.81 -7.32 -3.60
CA GLU A 104 -5.20 -7.40 -5.02
C GLU A 104 -5.54 -6.02 -5.61
N PRO A 105 -4.58 -5.35 -6.27
CA PRO A 105 -4.72 -3.99 -6.82
C PRO A 105 -5.86 -3.81 -7.82
N SER A 106 -6.38 -4.90 -8.42
CA SER A 106 -7.57 -4.88 -9.28
C SER A 106 -8.80 -4.28 -8.58
N PHE A 107 -8.85 -4.35 -7.24
CA PHE A 107 -9.92 -3.85 -6.38
C PHE A 107 -9.48 -2.66 -5.53
N SER A 108 -8.45 -1.93 -5.97
CA SER A 108 -7.94 -0.75 -5.29
C SER A 108 -8.91 0.44 -5.30
N LEU A 109 -8.64 1.42 -4.43
CA LEU A 109 -9.39 2.68 -4.39
C LEU A 109 -9.43 3.40 -5.74
N ALA A 110 -8.31 3.40 -6.48
CA ALA A 110 -8.23 4.00 -7.79
C ALA A 110 -9.21 3.36 -8.79
N ARG A 111 -9.27 2.02 -8.79
CA ARG A 111 -10.13 1.23 -9.68
C ARG A 111 -11.61 1.42 -9.38
N MET A 112 -11.97 1.37 -8.10
CA MET A 112 -13.34 1.62 -7.65
C MET A 112 -13.81 3.02 -8.00
N LEU A 113 -13.00 4.05 -7.70
CA LEU A 113 -13.32 5.44 -8.00
C LEU A 113 -13.43 5.69 -9.51
N GLU A 114 -12.53 5.12 -10.32
CA GLU A 114 -12.58 5.23 -11.78
C GLU A 114 -13.89 4.66 -12.34
N ALA A 115 -14.29 3.47 -11.89
CA ALA A 115 -15.55 2.84 -12.30
C ALA A 115 -16.76 3.71 -11.92
N MET A 116 -16.80 4.23 -10.68
CA MET A 116 -17.86 5.13 -10.21
C MET A 116 -17.95 6.40 -11.07
N LEU A 117 -16.82 7.07 -11.29
CA LEU A 117 -16.76 8.33 -12.04
C LEU A 117 -17.17 8.17 -13.51
N ARG A 118 -16.65 7.14 -14.20
CA ARG A 118 -16.99 6.89 -15.61
C ARG A 118 -18.45 6.51 -15.79
N THR A 119 -19.03 5.81 -14.82
CA THR A 119 -20.46 5.43 -14.87
C THR A 119 -21.35 6.65 -14.61
N ALA A 120 -21.02 7.44 -13.59
CA ALA A 120 -21.79 8.62 -13.23
C ALA A 120 -21.71 9.74 -14.30
N TYR A 121 -20.56 9.88 -14.96
CA TYR A 121 -20.28 10.98 -15.89
C TYR A 121 -19.70 10.46 -17.21
N PRO A 122 -20.49 9.75 -18.05
CA PRO A 122 -19.99 9.09 -19.26
C PRO A 122 -19.43 10.06 -20.33
N ASN A 123 -19.83 11.33 -20.29
CA ASN A 123 -19.34 12.36 -21.20
C ASN A 123 -18.05 13.04 -20.70
N GLN A 124 -17.61 12.75 -19.49
CA GLN A 124 -16.40 13.29 -18.89
C GLN A 124 -15.26 12.26 -18.98
N ARG A 125 -14.13 12.67 -19.55
CA ARG A 125 -12.96 11.78 -19.66
C ARG A 125 -12.19 11.77 -18.35
N PHE A 126 -11.98 10.58 -17.80
CA PHE A 126 -11.19 10.36 -16.58
C PHE A 126 -9.94 9.53 -16.85
N GLU A 127 -8.83 9.99 -16.28
CA GLU A 127 -7.57 9.25 -16.18
C GLU A 127 -7.23 9.10 -14.70
N VAL A 128 -7.41 7.90 -14.14
CA VAL A 128 -7.17 7.64 -12.71
C VAL A 128 -5.96 6.72 -12.58
N VAL A 129 -4.89 7.22 -11.96
CA VAL A 129 -3.64 6.47 -11.75
C VAL A 129 -3.52 6.07 -10.30
N ASN A 130 -3.32 4.78 -10.05
CA ASN A 130 -2.86 4.28 -8.76
C ASN A 130 -1.34 4.51 -8.65
N ALA A 131 -0.95 5.51 -7.86
CA ALA A 131 0.44 5.84 -7.56
C ALA A 131 0.86 5.32 -6.17
N GLY A 132 0.10 4.40 -5.59
CA GLY A 132 0.45 3.69 -4.37
C GLY A 132 1.55 2.65 -4.62
N VAL A 133 2.49 2.52 -3.67
CA VAL A 133 3.53 1.47 -3.72
C VAL A 133 3.64 0.79 -2.36
N THR A 134 3.66 -0.54 -2.32
CA THR A 134 3.75 -1.27 -1.05
C THR A 134 5.02 -0.92 -0.25
N ALA A 135 4.92 -1.03 1.08
CA ALA A 135 6.00 -0.83 2.07
C ALA A 135 6.66 0.57 2.13
N ILE A 136 6.31 1.50 1.24
CA ILE A 136 6.78 2.89 1.34
C ILE A 136 6.03 3.63 2.45
N ASN A 137 6.56 4.78 2.85
CA ASN A 137 5.89 5.76 3.72
C ASN A 137 5.88 7.14 3.04
N SER A 138 5.40 8.15 3.75
CA SER A 138 5.24 9.51 3.24
C SER A 138 6.55 10.15 2.72
N HIS A 139 7.72 9.70 3.20
CA HIS A 139 9.01 10.18 2.72
C HIS A 139 9.29 9.82 1.26
N LEU A 140 8.82 8.67 0.78
CA LEU A 140 8.91 8.30 -0.63
C LEU A 140 7.63 8.67 -1.39
N ALA A 141 6.47 8.66 -0.73
CA ALA A 141 5.22 9.11 -1.37
C ALA A 141 5.33 10.58 -1.85
N ARG A 142 6.06 11.44 -1.13
CA ARG A 142 6.33 12.82 -1.58
C ARG A 142 7.19 12.92 -2.83
N THR A 143 8.12 11.99 -3.07
CA THR A 143 8.94 12.01 -4.28
C THR A 143 8.11 11.55 -5.47
N ILE A 144 7.29 10.52 -5.27
CA ILE A 144 6.30 10.07 -6.26
C ILE A 144 5.31 11.19 -6.59
N ALA A 145 4.81 11.91 -5.58
CA ALA A 145 3.89 13.04 -5.79
C ALA A 145 4.53 14.17 -6.60
N ALA A 146 5.83 14.44 -6.42
CA ALA A 146 6.55 15.42 -7.22
C ALA A 146 6.65 14.97 -8.70
N ASP A 147 6.95 13.69 -8.96
CA ASP A 147 6.95 13.15 -10.33
C ASP A 147 5.54 13.18 -10.95
N CYS A 148 4.50 12.83 -10.18
CA CYS A 148 3.11 12.91 -10.62
C CYS A 148 2.67 14.35 -10.95
N ALA A 149 3.26 15.36 -10.31
CA ALA A 149 2.96 16.77 -10.59
C ALA A 149 3.41 17.19 -12.00
N GLU A 150 4.44 16.55 -12.55
CA GLU A 150 4.89 16.76 -13.93
C GLU A 150 3.93 16.15 -14.97
N LEU A 151 2.99 15.32 -14.52
CA LEU A 151 2.03 14.60 -15.37
C LEU A 151 0.67 15.32 -15.47
N SER A 152 0.63 16.65 -15.32
CA SER A 152 -0.59 17.48 -15.48
C SER A 152 -1.82 17.00 -14.68
N PRO A 153 -1.70 16.77 -13.36
CA PRO A 153 -2.81 16.33 -12.52
C PRO A 153 -3.90 17.41 -12.39
N ASP A 154 -5.13 17.01 -12.08
CA ASP A 154 -6.18 17.90 -11.55
C ASP A 154 -6.41 17.67 -10.05
N LEU A 155 -6.15 16.45 -9.59
CA LEU A 155 -6.41 16.00 -8.23
C LEU A 155 -5.40 14.97 -7.75
N PHE A 156 -4.87 15.19 -6.56
CA PHE A 156 -4.23 14.16 -5.75
C PHE A 156 -5.19 13.68 -4.65
N ILE A 157 -5.25 12.37 -4.44
CA ILE A 157 -5.92 11.75 -3.30
C ILE A 157 -4.83 11.04 -2.50
N VAL A 158 -4.62 11.44 -1.25
CA VAL A 158 -3.55 10.91 -0.41
C VAL A 158 -4.15 10.03 0.68
N TYR A 159 -3.92 8.73 0.60
CA TYR A 159 -4.30 7.72 1.59
C TYR A 159 -3.02 7.05 2.12
N GLU A 160 -2.34 7.71 3.06
CA GLU A 160 -1.02 7.31 3.57
C GLU A 160 -0.97 7.42 5.09
N GLY A 161 -0.16 6.58 5.74
CA GLY A 161 0.14 6.72 7.16
C GLY A 161 0.49 5.43 7.90
N HIS A 162 0.21 4.25 7.35
CA HIS A 162 0.42 2.98 8.05
C HIS A 162 1.90 2.64 8.24
N ASN A 163 2.73 3.11 7.32
CA ASN A 163 4.15 2.78 7.29
C ASN A 163 5.05 3.87 7.88
N GLU A 164 4.53 4.91 8.53
CA GLU A 164 5.38 6.01 9.02
C GLU A 164 6.41 5.55 10.05
N VAL A 165 6.08 4.53 10.85
CA VAL A 165 7.00 3.99 11.87
C VAL A 165 7.91 2.89 11.32
N ILE A 166 7.37 2.01 10.46
CA ILE A 166 8.05 0.81 9.97
C ILE A 166 8.71 0.96 8.58
N GLY A 167 8.29 1.95 7.80
CA GLY A 167 8.78 2.21 6.45
C GLY A 167 10.22 2.76 6.43
N PRO A 168 10.76 3.02 5.24
CA PRO A 168 12.10 3.60 5.09
C PRO A 168 12.29 4.86 5.94
N PHE A 169 13.41 4.95 6.66
CA PHE A 169 13.75 6.05 7.57
C PHE A 169 12.88 6.16 8.84
N GLY A 170 11.94 5.24 9.04
CA GLY A 170 11.19 5.10 10.29
C GLY A 170 12.03 4.49 11.43
N PRO A 171 11.62 4.68 12.69
CA PRO A 171 12.38 4.24 13.88
C PRO A 171 12.55 2.72 14.00
N SER A 172 11.77 1.90 13.29
CA SER A 172 11.96 0.44 13.26
C SER A 172 13.12 -0.01 12.36
N GLY A 173 13.73 0.87 11.56
CA GLY A 173 15.09 0.71 11.01
C GLY A 173 15.34 -0.44 10.00
N VAL A 174 14.33 -1.22 9.59
CA VAL A 174 14.51 -2.42 8.75
C VAL A 174 14.89 -2.07 7.30
N PHE A 175 14.24 -1.06 6.71
CA PHE A 175 14.48 -0.69 5.31
C PHE A 175 15.60 0.35 5.15
N ALA A 176 15.71 1.28 6.10
CA ALA A 176 16.79 2.27 6.16
C ALA A 176 16.95 2.78 7.61
N PRO A 177 18.15 3.28 8.00
CA PRO A 177 18.36 3.81 9.34
C PRO A 177 17.41 4.96 9.67
N PHE A 178 16.98 5.03 10.94
CA PHE A 178 16.21 6.15 11.45
C PHE A 178 17.03 7.43 11.44
N LEU A 179 16.42 8.52 11.01
CA LEU A 179 16.99 9.86 11.06
C LEU A 179 15.95 10.78 11.70
N SER A 180 16.30 11.43 12.81
CA SER A 180 15.42 12.38 13.49
C SER A 180 15.32 13.74 12.79
N SER A 181 16.20 14.01 11.82
CA SER A 181 16.23 15.26 11.06
C SER A 181 15.59 15.08 9.70
N GLU A 182 14.57 15.89 9.41
CA GLU A 182 13.90 15.89 8.11
C GLU A 182 14.88 16.22 6.97
N LEU A 183 15.77 17.20 7.17
CA LEU A 183 16.81 17.55 6.20
C LEU A 183 17.75 16.37 5.95
N GLY A 184 18.09 15.62 7.01
CA GLY A 184 18.88 14.40 6.90
C GLY A 184 18.19 13.34 6.05
N VAL A 185 16.89 13.11 6.26
CA VAL A 185 16.10 12.17 5.42
C VAL A 185 16.08 12.64 3.96
N ARG A 186 15.78 13.91 3.72
CA ARG A 186 15.76 14.49 2.36
C ARG A 186 17.10 14.34 1.66
N ALA A 187 18.20 14.64 2.35
CA ALA A 187 19.55 14.48 1.80
C ALA A 187 19.89 13.02 1.49
N ALA A 188 19.48 12.08 2.35
CA ALA A 188 19.68 10.65 2.13
C ALA A 188 18.89 10.13 0.93
N ILE A 189 17.62 10.54 0.77
CA ILE A 189 16.79 10.20 -0.38
C ILE A 189 17.39 10.78 -1.67
N TRP A 190 17.78 12.06 -1.65
CA TRP A 190 18.41 12.71 -2.79
C TRP A 190 19.69 11.97 -3.21
N LEU A 191 20.59 11.71 -2.25
CA LEU A 191 21.85 11.01 -2.51
C LEU A 191 21.58 9.61 -3.09
N LYS A 192 20.69 8.84 -2.47
CA LYS A 192 20.30 7.50 -2.97
C LYS A 192 19.70 7.57 -4.37
N GLY A 193 18.99 8.64 -4.73
CA GLY A 193 18.45 8.84 -6.08
C GLY A 193 19.51 9.09 -7.16
N THR A 194 20.72 9.53 -6.81
CA THR A 194 21.83 9.72 -7.77
C THR A 194 22.52 8.41 -8.13
N ARG A 195 23.11 8.31 -9.33
CA ARG A 195 23.89 7.11 -9.73
C ARG A 195 25.16 6.98 -8.90
N THR A 196 25.76 8.11 -8.54
CA THR A 196 26.92 8.18 -7.65
C THR A 196 26.59 7.63 -6.27
N GLY A 197 25.47 8.04 -5.66
CA GLY A 197 25.05 7.51 -4.35
C GLY A 197 24.68 6.04 -4.39
N GLN A 198 24.13 5.55 -5.51
CA GLN A 198 23.91 4.11 -5.71
C GLN A 198 25.23 3.34 -5.81
N LEU A 199 26.24 3.88 -6.50
CA LEU A 199 27.58 3.29 -6.57
C LEU A 199 28.22 3.22 -5.18
N VAL A 200 28.18 4.32 -4.42
CA VAL A 200 28.66 4.36 -3.02
C VAL A 200 27.95 3.32 -2.17
N SER A 201 26.62 3.20 -2.31
CA SER A 201 25.83 2.19 -1.59
C SER A 201 26.23 0.76 -1.98
N ALA A 202 26.49 0.50 -3.27
CA ALA A 202 26.92 -0.81 -3.75
C ALA A 202 28.32 -1.18 -3.25
N LEU A 203 29.26 -0.22 -3.25
CA LEU A 203 30.62 -0.41 -2.71
C LEU A 203 30.58 -0.64 -1.20
N GLY A 204 29.79 0.14 -0.46
CA GLY A 204 29.63 -0.02 0.99
C GLY A 204 29.11 -1.41 1.38
N ARG A 205 28.15 -1.96 0.62
CA ARG A 205 27.68 -3.34 0.83
C ARG A 205 28.79 -4.38 0.60
N ARG A 206 29.63 -4.20 -0.42
CA ARG A 206 30.76 -5.11 -0.69
C ARG A 206 31.83 -5.05 0.41
N LEU A 207 32.16 -3.87 0.90
CA LEU A 207 33.19 -3.66 1.91
C LEU A 207 32.81 -4.16 3.30
N THR A 208 31.53 -4.03 3.67
CA THR A 208 31.06 -4.40 5.01
C THR A 208 30.80 -5.89 5.18
N GLY A 209 30.84 -6.70 4.10
CA GLY A 209 30.46 -8.13 4.11
C GLY A 209 29.02 -8.38 4.56
N LYS A 210 28.26 -7.31 4.82
CA LYS A 210 26.91 -7.30 5.33
C LYS A 210 25.95 -7.24 4.16
N SER A 211 25.62 -8.40 3.60
CA SER A 211 24.24 -8.67 3.22
C SER A 211 23.43 -8.79 4.53
N ALA A 212 23.25 -7.68 5.27
CA ALA A 212 22.71 -7.69 6.63
C ALA A 212 21.20 -7.99 6.71
N LEU A 213 20.55 -8.22 5.57
CA LEU A 213 19.20 -8.76 5.51
C LEU A 213 19.34 -10.16 4.87
N PRO A 214 18.63 -11.19 5.37
CA PRO A 214 18.68 -12.52 4.76
C PRO A 214 18.44 -12.43 3.26
N ALA A 215 19.02 -13.34 2.48
CA ALA A 215 18.85 -13.40 1.03
C ALA A 215 17.36 -13.47 0.60
N ASP A 216 16.50 -13.90 1.52
CA ASP A 216 15.05 -13.94 1.38
C ASP A 216 14.38 -12.90 2.29
N TRP A 217 13.44 -12.12 1.74
CA TRP A 217 12.59 -11.26 2.54
C TRP A 217 11.77 -12.10 3.53
N GLY A 218 12.06 -11.96 4.83
CA GLY A 218 11.35 -12.69 5.88
C GLY A 218 9.93 -12.20 6.16
N GLY A 219 9.38 -11.26 5.40
CA GLY A 219 8.06 -10.73 5.70
C GLY A 219 8.05 -9.74 6.86
N MET A 220 6.87 -9.55 7.45
CA MET A 220 6.68 -8.71 8.64
C MET A 220 7.44 -9.22 9.88
N GLN A 221 7.89 -10.48 9.90
CA GLN A 221 8.63 -11.07 11.03
C GLN A 221 9.96 -10.35 11.33
N MET A 222 10.53 -9.66 10.34
CA MET A 222 11.78 -8.90 10.48
C MET A 222 11.66 -7.75 11.49
N PHE A 223 10.43 -7.33 11.82
CA PHE A 223 10.14 -6.22 12.72
C PHE A 223 9.90 -6.65 14.18
N LEU A 224 9.84 -7.95 14.49
CA LEU A 224 9.49 -8.45 15.83
C LEU A 224 10.41 -7.90 16.95
N ALA A 225 11.68 -7.64 16.64
CA ALA A 225 12.65 -7.08 17.58
C ALA A 225 12.61 -5.54 17.69
N GLN A 226 11.78 -4.86 16.88
CA GLN A 226 11.78 -3.40 16.70
C GLN A 226 10.56 -2.74 17.35
N GLN A 227 10.25 -3.14 18.58
CA GLN A 227 9.10 -2.63 19.34
C GLN A 227 9.31 -1.16 19.74
N ILE A 228 8.29 -0.34 19.54
CA ILE A 228 8.27 1.10 19.85
C ILE A 228 7.11 1.38 20.81
N ALA A 229 7.44 1.72 22.06
CA ALA A 229 6.46 2.08 23.07
C ALA A 229 5.69 3.37 22.71
N ASN A 230 4.52 3.58 23.31
CA ASN A 230 3.64 4.72 23.03
C ASN A 230 4.24 6.08 23.44
N ASP A 231 5.12 6.08 24.42
CA ASP A 231 5.83 7.25 24.93
C ASP A 231 7.23 7.44 24.29
N ASP A 232 7.60 6.63 23.29
CA ASP A 232 8.91 6.73 22.66
C ASP A 232 9.09 8.10 21.97
N PRO A 233 10.11 8.89 22.34
CA PRO A 233 10.29 10.26 21.82
C PRO A 233 10.56 10.31 20.32
N ARG A 234 10.98 9.20 19.69
CA ARG A 234 11.16 9.14 18.24
C ARG A 234 9.85 9.32 17.49
N LEU A 235 8.71 9.02 18.12
CA LEU A 235 7.39 9.20 17.52
C LEU A 235 7.04 10.69 17.28
N ASP A 236 7.62 11.61 18.04
CA ASP A 236 7.47 13.05 17.78
C ASP A 236 8.09 13.44 16.44
N ALA A 237 9.29 12.92 16.15
CA ALA A 237 9.96 13.14 14.88
C ALA A 237 9.16 12.51 13.72
N VAL A 238 8.62 11.29 13.91
CA VAL A 238 7.74 10.64 12.92
C VAL A 238 6.54 11.53 12.59
N ARG A 239 5.82 12.04 13.60
CA ARG A 239 4.66 12.93 13.38
C ARG A 239 5.05 14.23 12.69
N ALA A 240 6.17 14.84 13.08
CA ALA A 240 6.67 16.06 12.46
C ALA A 240 7.04 15.85 10.99
N HIS A 241 7.75 14.76 10.68
CA HIS A 241 8.09 14.38 9.31
C HIS A 241 6.85 14.09 8.48
N PHE A 242 5.91 13.31 9.02
CA PHE A 242 4.67 12.99 8.32
C PHE A 242 3.90 14.26 7.96
N ARG A 243 3.76 15.20 8.90
CA ARG A 243 3.15 16.51 8.65
C ARG A 243 3.86 17.27 7.52
N ALA A 244 5.19 17.37 7.57
CA ALA A 244 5.97 18.09 6.57
C ALA A 244 5.89 17.43 5.18
N ASN A 245 5.86 16.10 5.12
CA ASN A 245 5.73 15.35 3.88
C ASN A 245 4.33 15.54 3.25
N LEU A 246 3.26 15.50 4.05
CA LEU A 246 1.89 15.76 3.57
C LEU A 246 1.73 17.18 3.01
N ILE A 247 2.33 18.18 3.68
CA ILE A 247 2.36 19.56 3.17
C ILE A 247 3.12 19.61 1.85
N SER A 248 4.30 18.99 1.75
CA SER A 248 5.08 18.96 0.51
C SER A 248 4.35 18.26 -0.65
N ILE A 249 3.58 17.20 -0.38
CA ILE A 249 2.75 16.54 -1.39
C ILE A 249 1.69 17.50 -1.93
N ALA A 250 1.00 18.21 -1.03
CA ALA A 250 0.00 19.20 -1.40
C ALA A 250 0.60 20.39 -2.17
N GLU A 251 1.78 20.86 -1.78
CA GLU A 251 2.51 21.92 -2.49
C GLU A 251 2.88 21.50 -3.92
N SER A 252 3.34 20.25 -4.12
CA SER A 252 3.59 19.71 -5.46
C SER A 252 2.32 19.71 -6.33
N ALA A 253 1.18 19.29 -5.76
CA ALA A 253 -0.10 19.31 -6.46
C ALA A 253 -0.50 20.76 -6.84
N HIS A 254 -0.44 21.66 -5.86
CA HIS A 254 -0.83 23.06 -6.05
C HIS A 254 0.04 23.77 -7.10
N ALA A 255 1.35 23.52 -7.09
CA ALA A 255 2.27 24.06 -8.09
C ALA A 255 1.96 23.58 -9.52
N ALA A 256 1.37 22.38 -9.66
CA ALA A 256 0.87 21.86 -10.93
C ALA A 256 -0.57 22.29 -11.26
N GLY A 257 -1.22 23.11 -10.42
CA GLY A 257 -2.60 23.55 -10.59
C GLY A 257 -3.66 22.53 -10.13
N ALA A 258 -3.25 21.46 -9.44
CA ALA A 258 -4.13 20.44 -8.90
C ALA A 258 -4.59 20.77 -7.47
N ARG A 259 -5.70 20.15 -7.06
CA ARG A 259 -6.13 20.10 -5.65
C ARG A 259 -5.63 18.83 -4.98
N THR A 260 -5.70 18.79 -3.65
CA THR A 260 -5.34 17.60 -2.87
C THR A 260 -6.42 17.25 -1.86
N LEU A 261 -6.89 16.00 -1.90
CA LEU A 261 -7.69 15.38 -0.85
C LEU A 261 -6.77 14.61 0.09
N LEU A 262 -6.60 15.09 1.32
CA LEU A 262 -5.84 14.39 2.37
C LEU A 262 -6.80 13.54 3.20
N CYS A 263 -6.69 12.22 3.10
CA CYS A 263 -7.61 11.29 3.73
C CYS A 263 -6.98 10.69 4.99
N THR A 264 -7.69 10.73 6.12
CA THR A 264 -7.34 9.85 7.26
C THR A 264 -7.49 8.40 6.82
N VAL A 265 -6.64 7.52 7.32
CA VAL A 265 -6.64 6.10 6.95
C VAL A 265 -7.39 5.26 7.97
N LEU A 266 -8.11 4.25 7.49
CA LEU A 266 -8.83 3.30 8.31
C LEU A 266 -7.86 2.33 8.97
N THR A 267 -8.25 1.77 10.12
CA THR A 267 -7.47 0.78 10.83
C THR A 267 -8.42 -0.17 11.52
N ASN A 268 -8.10 -1.46 11.56
CA ASN A 268 -8.98 -2.41 12.20
C ASN A 268 -8.80 -2.29 13.71
N GLN A 269 -9.72 -1.57 14.33
CA GLN A 269 -9.75 -1.31 15.76
C GLN A 269 -10.60 -2.34 16.48
N ARG A 270 -11.64 -2.83 15.79
CA ARG A 270 -12.67 -3.67 16.38
C ARG A 270 -12.27 -5.13 16.40
N ASP A 271 -11.77 -5.69 15.31
CA ASP A 271 -11.65 -7.15 15.10
C ASP A 271 -10.20 -7.63 14.92
N PHE A 272 -9.23 -6.77 15.27
CA PHE A 272 -7.81 -7.07 15.11
C PHE A 272 -6.98 -6.69 16.35
N ALA A 273 -6.59 -7.70 17.13
CA ALA A 273 -5.79 -7.53 18.34
C ALA A 273 -4.45 -6.83 18.07
N PRO A 274 -3.85 -6.16 19.07
CA PRO A 274 -2.46 -5.69 19.03
C PRO A 274 -1.49 -6.79 18.58
N PHE A 275 -0.49 -6.41 17.79
CA PHE A 275 0.56 -7.33 17.36
C PHE A 275 1.48 -7.72 18.52
N LEU A 276 1.94 -6.72 19.29
CA LEU A 276 2.80 -6.94 20.46
C LEU A 276 2.45 -5.96 21.58
N SER A 277 2.53 -6.45 22.81
CA SER A 277 2.27 -5.67 24.03
C SER A 277 3.54 -5.59 24.88
N ARG A 278 3.69 -4.49 25.61
CA ARG A 278 4.70 -4.35 26.67
C ARG A 278 4.00 -3.98 27.97
N HIS A 279 4.53 -4.51 29.05
CA HIS A 279 4.14 -4.10 30.40
C HIS A 279 4.71 -2.71 30.71
N ARG A 280 3.98 -1.93 31.53
CA ARG A 280 4.48 -0.65 32.03
C ARG A 280 5.77 -0.82 32.82
N SER A 281 6.59 0.24 32.85
CA SER A 281 7.81 0.23 33.66
C SER A 281 7.49 0.16 35.17
N GLY A 282 8.40 -0.44 35.93
CA GLY A 282 8.33 -0.46 37.41
C GLY A 282 7.36 -1.47 38.03
N LEU A 283 6.83 -2.44 37.25
CA LEU A 283 6.09 -3.58 37.82
C LEU A 283 7.03 -4.52 38.58
N THR A 284 6.65 -4.89 39.80
CA THR A 284 7.34 -5.95 40.54
C THR A 284 6.91 -7.33 40.04
N ALA A 285 7.70 -8.37 40.33
CA ALA A 285 7.30 -9.75 40.01
C ALA A 285 5.98 -10.16 40.69
N ALA A 286 5.70 -9.63 41.89
CA ALA A 286 4.44 -9.86 42.59
C ALA A 286 3.26 -9.15 41.91
N ASP A 287 3.47 -7.93 41.38
CA ASP A 287 2.47 -7.24 40.58
C ASP A 287 2.15 -8.01 39.31
N LEU A 288 3.19 -8.48 38.60
CA LEU A 288 3.01 -9.26 37.38
C LEU A 288 2.24 -10.56 37.64
N ALA A 289 2.57 -11.29 38.72
CA ALA A 289 1.84 -12.50 39.08
C ALA A 289 0.36 -12.23 39.43
N ARG A 290 0.06 -11.11 40.10
CA ARG A 290 -1.33 -10.70 40.37
C ARG A 290 -2.04 -10.30 39.09
N TRP A 291 -1.37 -9.56 38.22
CA TRP A 291 -1.90 -9.18 36.92
C TRP A 291 -2.24 -10.41 36.08
N ASP A 292 -1.33 -11.38 35.97
CA ASP A 292 -1.54 -12.64 35.24
C ASP A 292 -2.75 -13.41 35.80
N ALA A 293 -2.89 -13.44 37.12
CA ALA A 293 -4.02 -14.08 37.79
C ALA A 293 -5.36 -13.42 37.43
N HIS A 294 -5.43 -12.08 37.46
CA HIS A 294 -6.63 -11.34 37.07
C HIS A 294 -6.96 -11.52 35.59
N VAL A 295 -5.97 -11.49 34.70
CA VAL A 295 -6.20 -11.73 33.26
C VAL A 295 -6.71 -13.15 33.00
N ALA A 296 -6.15 -14.16 33.67
CA ALA A 296 -6.63 -15.54 33.56
C ALA A 296 -8.07 -15.69 34.10
N ALA A 297 -8.37 -15.08 35.24
CA ALA A 297 -9.70 -15.09 35.84
C ALA A 297 -10.74 -14.39 34.94
N ALA A 298 -10.40 -13.24 34.35
CA ALA A 298 -11.25 -12.53 33.40
C ALA A 298 -11.61 -13.41 32.20
N ARG A 299 -10.61 -14.06 31.59
CA ARG A 299 -10.80 -14.95 30.43
C ARG A 299 -11.67 -16.16 30.77
N GLU A 300 -11.50 -16.74 31.95
CA GLU A 300 -12.33 -17.87 32.39
C GLU A 300 -13.77 -17.42 32.68
N ALA A 301 -13.96 -16.24 33.28
CA ALA A 301 -15.27 -15.66 33.49
C ALA A 301 -15.98 -15.35 32.17
N GLU A 302 -15.29 -14.81 31.16
CA GLU A 302 -15.83 -14.65 29.80
C GLU A 302 -16.28 -15.98 29.20
N ARG A 303 -15.42 -17.00 29.23
CA ARG A 303 -15.69 -18.33 28.69
C ARG A 303 -16.88 -19.00 29.35
N THR A 304 -17.13 -18.69 30.62
CA THR A 304 -18.26 -19.22 31.42
C THR A 304 -19.45 -18.25 31.51
N HIS A 305 -19.45 -17.19 30.71
CA HIS A 305 -20.53 -16.19 30.63
C HIS A 305 -20.83 -15.48 31.97
N ARG A 306 -19.86 -15.40 32.88
CA ARG A 306 -19.95 -14.64 34.14
C ARG A 306 -19.51 -13.19 33.91
N THR A 307 -20.38 -12.41 33.26
CA THR A 307 -20.07 -11.04 32.79
C THR A 307 -19.59 -10.10 33.90
N ALA A 308 -20.24 -10.09 35.07
CA ALA A 308 -19.86 -9.21 36.17
C ALA A 308 -18.46 -9.55 36.73
N ASP A 309 -18.17 -10.84 36.90
CA ASP A 309 -16.86 -11.31 37.35
C ASP A 309 -15.79 -10.93 36.32
N ALA A 310 -16.05 -11.16 35.02
CA ALA A 310 -15.10 -10.82 33.96
C ALA A 310 -14.75 -9.34 33.97
N GLU A 311 -15.74 -8.45 34.11
CA GLU A 311 -15.50 -7.01 34.20
C GLU A 311 -14.69 -6.63 35.44
N ALA A 312 -15.00 -7.21 36.59
CA ALA A 312 -14.27 -6.94 37.83
C ALA A 312 -12.79 -7.35 37.69
N GLU A 313 -12.52 -8.52 37.11
CA GLU A 313 -11.17 -9.03 36.88
C GLU A 313 -10.41 -8.19 35.84
N TYR A 314 -11.05 -7.75 34.76
CA TYR A 314 -10.42 -6.83 33.81
C TYR A 314 -10.05 -5.49 34.45
N ARG A 315 -10.95 -4.92 35.25
CA ARG A 315 -10.69 -3.67 35.97
C ARG A 315 -9.55 -3.82 36.97
N ALA A 316 -9.48 -4.96 37.67
CA ALA A 316 -8.40 -5.28 38.59
C ALA A 316 -7.05 -5.41 37.88
N ALA A 317 -7.01 -6.10 36.73
CA ALA A 317 -5.80 -6.19 35.90
C ALA A 317 -5.36 -4.81 35.40
N LEU A 318 -6.28 -3.97 34.90
CA LEU A 318 -5.97 -2.62 34.44
C LEU A 318 -5.49 -1.71 35.57
N ALA A 319 -5.98 -1.89 36.80
CA ALA A 319 -5.48 -1.14 37.95
C ALA A 319 -4.01 -1.46 38.27
N ILE A 320 -3.52 -2.64 37.88
CA ILE A 320 -2.12 -3.03 38.03
C ILE A 320 -1.29 -2.55 36.84
N ASP A 321 -1.74 -2.78 35.62
CA ASP A 321 -1.07 -2.37 34.38
C ASP A 321 -2.07 -2.03 33.29
N ASP A 322 -2.16 -0.76 32.95
CA ASP A 322 -3.03 -0.23 31.91
C ASP A 322 -2.28 0.12 30.61
N GLU A 323 -0.98 -0.15 30.51
CA GLU A 323 -0.18 0.05 29.29
C GLU A 323 -0.07 -1.21 28.42
N HIS A 324 -0.53 -2.36 28.93
CA HIS A 324 -0.51 -3.62 28.19
C HIS A 324 -1.60 -3.66 27.09
N ALA A 325 -1.20 -3.43 25.83
CA ALA A 325 -2.10 -3.27 24.68
C ALA A 325 -3.17 -4.37 24.55
N GLU A 326 -2.78 -5.64 24.65
CA GLU A 326 -3.71 -6.78 24.52
C GLU A 326 -4.77 -6.78 25.63
N LEU A 327 -4.42 -6.39 26.86
CA LEU A 327 -5.38 -6.35 27.96
C LEU A 327 -6.45 -5.28 27.70
N VAL A 328 -6.00 -4.09 27.29
CA VAL A 328 -6.88 -2.97 26.94
C VAL A 328 -7.79 -3.36 25.77
N PHE A 329 -7.26 -4.04 24.76
CA PHE A 329 -8.04 -4.55 23.62
C PHE A 329 -9.10 -5.54 24.07
N ARG A 330 -8.72 -6.56 24.87
CA ARG A 330 -9.65 -7.58 25.37
C ARG A 330 -10.79 -6.96 26.17
N TYR A 331 -10.48 -6.02 27.06
CA TYR A 331 -11.52 -5.35 27.83
C TYR A 331 -12.43 -4.47 26.95
N GLY A 332 -11.87 -3.78 25.97
CA GLY A 332 -12.65 -3.03 24.97
C GLY A 332 -13.60 -3.93 24.18
N ARG A 333 -13.11 -5.09 23.71
CA ARG A 333 -13.92 -6.12 23.03
C ARG A 333 -15.02 -6.67 23.91
N PHE A 334 -14.70 -6.99 25.16
CA PHE A 334 -15.67 -7.47 26.15
C PHE A 334 -16.83 -6.48 26.33
N LEU A 335 -16.52 -5.20 26.56
CA LEU A 335 -17.53 -4.15 26.70
C LEU A 335 -18.35 -3.97 25.41
N LEU A 336 -17.71 -4.11 24.25
CA LEU A 336 -18.41 -4.01 22.98
C LEU A 336 -19.43 -5.13 22.79
N LEU A 337 -19.04 -6.38 23.09
CA LEU A 337 -19.95 -7.54 23.06
C LEU A 337 -21.09 -7.41 24.09
N ALA A 338 -20.86 -6.69 25.19
CA ALA A 338 -21.89 -6.34 26.17
C ALA A 338 -22.79 -5.16 25.74
N GLY A 339 -22.64 -4.64 24.51
CA GLY A 339 -23.42 -3.50 23.99
C GLY A 339 -22.99 -2.13 24.52
N ARG A 340 -21.92 -2.06 25.32
CA ARG A 340 -21.43 -0.82 25.97
C ARG A 340 -20.47 -0.06 25.06
N ARG A 341 -20.96 0.31 23.87
CA ARG A 341 -20.18 0.97 22.80
C ARG A 341 -19.37 2.18 23.27
N GLN A 342 -20.00 3.08 24.04
CA GLN A 342 -19.36 4.33 24.47
C GLN A 342 -18.14 4.10 25.37
N GLU A 343 -18.15 3.01 26.15
CA GLU A 343 -17.02 2.63 27.01
C GLU A 343 -15.96 1.82 26.26
N ALA A 344 -16.38 1.00 25.29
CA ALA A 344 -15.49 0.18 24.49
C ALA A 344 -14.58 1.00 23.55
N GLN A 345 -15.15 1.98 22.85
CA GLN A 345 -14.44 2.79 21.84
C GLN A 345 -13.11 3.40 22.33
N PRO A 346 -13.04 4.13 23.46
CA PRO A 346 -11.78 4.68 23.94
C PRO A 346 -10.75 3.60 24.29
N LEU A 347 -11.18 2.43 24.76
CA LEU A 347 -10.28 1.31 25.04
C LEU A 347 -9.70 0.71 23.76
N LEU A 348 -10.53 0.49 22.74
CA LEU A 348 -10.05 -0.03 21.44
C LEU A 348 -9.06 0.95 20.79
N GLN A 349 -9.34 2.25 20.84
CA GLN A 349 -8.40 3.28 20.36
C GLN A 349 -7.11 3.31 21.18
N ARG A 350 -7.20 3.14 22.51
CA ARG A 350 -6.03 3.09 23.39
C ARG A 350 -5.19 1.84 23.11
N ALA A 351 -5.81 0.69 22.94
CA ALA A 351 -5.11 -0.55 22.61
C ALA A 351 -4.34 -0.44 21.29
N LEU A 352 -4.93 0.22 20.28
CA LEU A 352 -4.23 0.54 19.03
C LEU A 352 -3.00 1.43 19.27
N ASN A 353 -3.12 2.47 20.10
CA ASN A 353 -2.01 3.37 20.40
C ASN A 353 -0.88 2.67 21.20
N LEU A 354 -1.24 1.70 22.03
CA LEU A 354 -0.30 0.91 22.85
C LEU A 354 0.37 -0.24 22.09
N ASP A 355 -0.11 -0.59 20.89
CA ASP A 355 0.50 -1.64 20.07
C ASP A 355 1.95 -1.27 19.75
N THR A 356 2.87 -2.07 20.28
CA THR A 356 4.30 -1.77 20.21
C THR A 356 4.92 -2.16 18.89
N LEU A 357 4.22 -2.97 18.08
CA LEU A 357 4.61 -3.27 16.72
C LEU A 357 3.76 -2.44 15.76
N ARG A 358 4.24 -1.22 15.51
CA ARG A 358 3.50 -0.11 14.89
C ARG A 358 3.32 -0.23 13.38
N PHE A 359 2.64 -1.29 12.94
CA PHE A 359 2.21 -1.50 11.54
C PHE A 359 0.90 -0.78 11.17
N ARG A 360 0.29 -0.08 12.13
CA ARG A 360 -0.99 0.61 11.96
C ARG A 360 -0.85 2.09 12.24
N THR A 361 -1.68 2.88 11.58
CA THR A 361 -1.84 4.31 11.90
C THR A 361 -2.58 4.43 13.21
N ASP A 362 -1.94 5.02 14.22
CA ASP A 362 -2.55 5.27 15.51
C ASP A 362 -3.39 6.57 15.51
N GLY A 363 -4.02 6.87 16.64
CA GLY A 363 -4.81 8.09 16.79
C GLY A 363 -3.99 9.37 16.58
N SER A 364 -2.69 9.35 16.91
CA SER A 364 -1.81 10.52 16.81
C SER A 364 -1.43 10.84 15.36
N LEU A 365 -1.21 9.82 14.52
CA LEU A 365 -0.93 10.00 13.09
C LEU A 365 -2.17 10.46 12.31
N ASN A 366 -3.34 9.86 12.57
CA ASN A 366 -4.58 10.36 11.97
C ASN A 366 -4.91 11.78 12.45
N LYS A 367 -4.55 12.15 13.69
CA LYS A 367 -4.65 13.54 14.17
C LYS A 367 -3.78 14.49 13.35
N VAL A 368 -2.56 14.10 12.95
CA VAL A 368 -1.70 14.94 12.08
C VAL A 368 -2.44 15.33 10.79
N ILE A 369 -3.14 14.38 10.16
CA ILE A 369 -3.93 14.63 8.95
C ILE A 369 -5.10 15.59 9.25
N ARG A 370 -5.85 15.34 10.33
CA ARG A 370 -6.97 16.22 10.74
C ARG A 370 -6.53 17.65 11.01
N ASP A 371 -5.39 17.82 11.69
CA ASP A 371 -4.84 19.13 12.05
C ASP A 371 -4.42 19.96 10.82
N LEU A 372 -4.27 19.34 9.64
CA LEU A 372 -4.00 20.08 8.40
C LEU A 372 -5.23 20.84 7.88
N ARG A 373 -6.44 20.56 8.38
CA ARG A 373 -7.64 21.40 8.12
C ARG A 373 -7.39 22.85 8.51
N GLY A 374 -6.73 23.08 9.66
CA GLY A 374 -6.43 24.41 10.19
C GLY A 374 -5.14 25.03 9.66
N ALA A 375 -4.34 24.29 8.88
CA ALA A 375 -3.06 24.76 8.38
C ALA A 375 -3.17 25.66 7.13
N HIS A 376 -4.37 25.78 6.54
CA HIS A 376 -4.66 26.62 5.37
C HIS A 376 -3.70 26.40 4.18
N VAL A 377 -3.29 25.14 3.95
CA VAL A 377 -2.46 24.79 2.79
C VAL A 377 -3.28 24.99 1.51
N PRO A 378 -2.82 25.78 0.53
CA PRO A 378 -3.57 26.06 -0.70
C PRO A 378 -3.98 24.78 -1.44
N GLY A 379 -5.23 24.74 -1.91
CA GLY A 379 -5.74 23.62 -2.70
C GLY A 379 -6.01 22.33 -1.91
N VAL A 380 -5.82 22.31 -0.59
CA VAL A 380 -6.03 21.13 0.27
C VAL A 380 -7.43 21.07 0.83
N GLU A 381 -7.98 19.86 0.83
CA GLU A 381 -9.19 19.48 1.54
C GLU A 381 -8.90 18.20 2.33
N VAL A 382 -9.30 18.16 3.60
CA VAL A 382 -9.10 16.99 4.44
C VAL A 382 -10.40 16.19 4.54
N LEU A 383 -10.32 14.88 4.41
CA LEU A 383 -11.44 13.96 4.57
C LEU A 383 -11.15 13.04 5.77
N ASP A 384 -12.04 13.05 6.76
CA ASP A 384 -11.91 12.19 7.94
C ASP A 384 -12.65 10.87 7.71
N LEU A 385 -12.16 10.09 6.75
CA LEU A 385 -12.74 8.80 6.37
C LEU A 385 -12.80 7.82 7.55
N ALA A 386 -11.81 7.87 8.45
CA ALA A 386 -11.78 7.02 9.63
C ALA A 386 -12.97 7.31 10.55
N ALA A 387 -13.26 8.58 10.83
CA ALA A 387 -14.43 8.94 11.63
C ALA A 387 -15.76 8.69 10.89
N ALA A 388 -15.83 9.03 9.60
CA ALA A 388 -17.04 8.89 8.79
C ALA A 388 -17.49 7.42 8.70
N LEU A 389 -16.55 6.51 8.47
CA LEU A 389 -16.86 5.08 8.34
C LEU A 389 -17.01 4.41 9.71
N ALA A 390 -16.24 4.82 10.73
CA ALA A 390 -16.45 4.33 12.08
C ALA A 390 -17.87 4.63 12.61
N LEU A 391 -18.48 5.77 12.26
CA LEU A 391 -19.84 6.11 12.73
C LEU A 391 -20.89 5.06 12.33
N HIS A 392 -20.75 4.51 11.12
CA HIS A 392 -21.68 3.56 10.50
C HIS A 392 -21.27 2.10 10.70
N SER A 393 -20.05 1.84 11.19
CA SER A 393 -19.61 0.49 11.57
C SER A 393 -20.24 0.03 12.88
N GLU A 394 -20.45 -1.27 13.00
CA GLU A 394 -20.86 -1.91 14.26
C GLU A 394 -19.91 -1.52 15.40
N GLY A 395 -20.48 -1.18 16.55
CA GLY A 395 -19.69 -0.73 17.70
C GLY A 395 -19.02 0.62 17.53
N GLY A 396 -19.27 1.30 16.42
CA GLY A 396 -18.66 2.58 16.11
C GLY A 396 -17.16 2.56 15.94
N ALA A 397 -16.62 1.43 15.53
CA ALA A 397 -15.21 1.19 15.29
C ALA A 397 -15.09 0.31 14.05
N THR A 398 -14.15 0.64 13.17
CA THR A 398 -13.89 -0.10 11.94
C THR A 398 -13.34 -1.49 12.26
N GLY A 399 -13.85 -2.51 11.55
CA GLY A 399 -13.48 -3.91 11.76
C GLY A 399 -13.43 -4.72 10.47
N ASP A 400 -13.66 -6.02 10.60
CA ASP A 400 -13.54 -7.00 9.51
C ASP A 400 -14.58 -6.82 8.38
N ASP A 401 -15.60 -5.97 8.60
CA ASP A 401 -16.58 -5.55 7.60
C ASP A 401 -15.96 -4.68 6.51
N LEU A 402 -14.95 -3.88 6.86
CA LEU A 402 -14.30 -2.94 5.96
C LEU A 402 -12.83 -3.28 5.70
N LEU A 403 -12.21 -4.08 6.55
CA LEU A 403 -10.78 -4.41 6.46
C LEU A 403 -10.57 -5.92 6.46
N TYR A 404 -9.68 -6.43 5.61
CA TYR A 404 -9.31 -7.85 5.62
C TYR A 404 -8.57 -8.23 6.91
N GLU A 405 -7.84 -7.27 7.47
CA GLU A 405 -6.86 -7.46 8.53
C GLU A 405 -6.53 -6.07 9.14
N HIS A 406 -5.32 -5.81 9.63
CA HIS A 406 -4.99 -4.59 10.38
C HIS A 406 -5.26 -3.27 9.63
N VAL A 407 -5.08 -3.22 8.31
CA VAL A 407 -5.09 -1.98 7.50
C VAL A 407 -5.63 -2.13 6.07
N HIS A 408 -5.59 -3.34 5.47
CA HIS A 408 -5.98 -3.53 4.08
C HIS A 408 -7.48 -3.60 3.92
N LEU A 409 -8.03 -2.81 2.98
CA LEU A 409 -9.47 -2.70 2.77
C LEU A 409 -10.03 -3.96 2.10
N THR A 410 -11.19 -4.42 2.57
CA THR A 410 -12.02 -5.36 1.79
C THR A 410 -12.57 -4.65 0.55
N LEU A 411 -13.14 -5.37 -0.42
CA LEU A 411 -13.89 -4.71 -1.50
C LEU A 411 -14.98 -3.77 -0.93
N ARG A 412 -15.66 -4.18 0.16
CA ARG A 412 -16.65 -3.32 0.81
C ARG A 412 -16.00 -2.08 1.42
N GLY A 413 -14.88 -2.23 2.11
CA GLY A 413 -14.08 -1.10 2.60
C GLY A 413 -13.68 -0.14 1.49
N THR A 414 -13.16 -0.67 0.38
CA THR A 414 -12.79 0.13 -0.80
C THR A 414 -14.01 0.87 -1.37
N TYR A 415 -15.16 0.20 -1.49
CA TYR A 415 -16.40 0.81 -1.98
C TYR A 415 -16.83 1.98 -1.10
N GLU A 416 -16.88 1.80 0.22
CA GLU A 416 -17.30 2.85 1.17
C GLU A 416 -16.33 4.04 1.16
N VAL A 417 -15.02 3.78 1.15
CA VAL A 417 -13.97 4.81 1.03
C VAL A 417 -14.09 5.56 -0.30
N ALA A 418 -14.28 4.83 -1.41
CA ALA A 418 -14.42 5.42 -2.74
C ALA A 418 -15.70 6.25 -2.87
N ARG A 419 -16.81 5.84 -2.24
CA ARG A 419 -18.08 6.57 -2.25
C ARG A 419 -17.97 7.93 -1.55
N GLU A 420 -17.32 7.98 -0.40
CA GLU A 420 -17.04 9.24 0.30
C GLU A 420 -16.18 10.16 -0.59
N ILE A 421 -15.09 9.64 -1.14
CA ILE A 421 -14.21 10.40 -2.04
C ILE A 421 -14.95 10.86 -3.30
N PHE A 422 -15.77 10.01 -3.90
CA PHE A 422 -16.55 10.29 -5.10
C PHE A 422 -17.43 11.53 -4.93
N THR A 423 -18.04 11.71 -3.75
CA THR A 423 -18.85 12.90 -3.42
C THR A 423 -18.01 14.18 -3.52
N HIS A 424 -16.81 14.17 -2.96
CA HIS A 424 -15.89 15.31 -3.00
C HIS A 424 -15.31 15.56 -4.40
N VAL A 425 -15.00 14.50 -5.15
CA VAL A 425 -14.54 14.63 -6.55
C VAL A 425 -15.66 15.22 -7.42
N SER A 426 -16.89 14.73 -7.27
CA SER A 426 -18.06 15.24 -8.01
C SER A 426 -18.33 16.71 -7.72
N ALA A 427 -18.20 17.13 -6.46
CA ALA A 427 -18.30 18.53 -6.08
C ALA A 427 -17.19 19.41 -6.70
N ASP A 428 -15.97 18.87 -6.88
CA ASP A 428 -14.90 19.56 -7.60
C ASP A 428 -15.19 19.69 -9.09
N LEU A 429 -15.64 18.61 -9.73
CA LEU A 429 -16.05 18.60 -11.14
C LEU A 429 -17.15 19.64 -11.41
N ALA A 430 -18.17 19.69 -10.56
CA ALA A 430 -19.26 20.66 -10.67
C ALA A 430 -18.76 22.10 -10.54
N ARG A 431 -17.87 22.39 -9.57
CA ARG A 431 -17.27 23.73 -9.42
C ARG A 431 -16.43 24.15 -10.61
N ARG A 432 -15.74 23.20 -11.25
CA ARG A 432 -14.96 23.44 -12.48
C ARG A 432 -15.82 23.45 -13.75
N GLN A 433 -17.14 23.25 -13.63
CA GLN A 433 -18.08 23.19 -14.76
C GLN A 433 -17.71 22.09 -15.77
N LEU A 434 -17.09 21.01 -15.28
CA LEU A 434 -16.75 19.82 -16.10
C LEU A 434 -17.93 18.85 -16.23
N ILE A 435 -18.92 18.97 -15.35
CA ILE A 435 -20.18 18.24 -15.40
C ILE A 435 -21.34 19.23 -15.34
N SER A 436 -22.47 18.84 -15.93
CA SER A 436 -23.71 19.63 -15.90
C SER A 436 -24.72 19.00 -14.95
N GLY A 437 -25.41 19.83 -14.17
CA GLY A 437 -26.52 19.38 -13.32
C GLY A 437 -26.14 18.95 -11.90
N THR A 438 -27.00 18.14 -11.30
CA THR A 438 -26.87 17.57 -9.96
C THR A 438 -25.78 16.52 -9.88
N ILE A 439 -25.06 16.48 -8.75
CA ILE A 439 -24.12 15.41 -8.42
C ILE A 439 -24.89 14.08 -8.48
N ALA A 440 -24.42 13.16 -9.32
CA ALA A 440 -25.00 11.83 -9.42
C ALA A 440 -24.63 11.01 -8.18
N GLU A 441 -25.46 10.03 -7.83
CA GLU A 441 -25.06 8.99 -6.87
C GLU A 441 -24.20 7.94 -7.60
N PRO A 442 -23.16 7.39 -6.96
CA PRO A 442 -22.46 6.24 -7.53
C PRO A 442 -23.36 5.00 -7.51
N PHE A 443 -23.04 4.02 -8.35
CA PHE A 443 -23.72 2.72 -8.33
C PHE A 443 -23.58 2.03 -6.97
N ASP A 444 -24.45 1.05 -6.70
CA ASP A 444 -24.43 0.30 -5.45
C ASP A 444 -23.29 -0.73 -5.34
N TYR A 445 -23.17 -1.37 -4.17
CA TYR A 445 -22.10 -2.34 -3.90
C TYR A 445 -22.17 -3.59 -4.80
N ASP A 446 -23.35 -4.07 -5.17
CA ASP A 446 -23.48 -5.27 -6.00
C ASP A 446 -23.13 -4.97 -7.46
N GLU A 447 -23.48 -3.78 -7.96
CA GLU A 447 -23.00 -3.30 -9.25
C GLU A 447 -21.48 -3.07 -9.25
N ALA A 448 -20.91 -2.60 -8.13
CA ALA A 448 -19.45 -2.49 -7.97
C ALA A 448 -18.73 -3.83 -8.16
N ARG A 449 -19.27 -4.90 -7.57
CA ARG A 449 -18.75 -6.26 -7.71
C ARG A 449 -18.78 -6.73 -9.16
N LEU A 450 -19.89 -6.48 -9.86
CA LEU A 450 -20.02 -6.82 -11.27
C LEU A 450 -19.01 -6.05 -12.13
N ARG A 451 -18.96 -4.73 -12.00
CA ARG A 451 -18.14 -3.85 -12.86
C ARG A 451 -16.64 -4.13 -12.73
N LEU A 452 -16.17 -4.46 -11.53
CA LEU A 452 -14.76 -4.79 -11.30
C LEU A 452 -14.43 -6.26 -11.49
N GLY A 453 -15.41 -7.12 -11.83
CA GLY A 453 -15.19 -8.56 -11.94
C GLY A 453 -14.79 -9.19 -10.61
N TYR A 454 -15.37 -8.76 -9.48
CA TYR A 454 -15.12 -9.35 -8.17
C TYR A 454 -15.97 -10.61 -7.98
N THR A 455 -15.49 -11.71 -8.54
CA THR A 455 -16.21 -12.98 -8.55
C THR A 455 -15.84 -13.84 -7.33
N MET A 456 -16.36 -15.08 -7.28
CA MET A 456 -15.92 -16.07 -6.29
C MET A 456 -14.44 -16.47 -6.49
N HIS A 457 -13.92 -16.36 -7.72
CA HIS A 457 -12.52 -16.67 -8.00
C HIS A 457 -11.56 -15.72 -7.28
N GLU A 458 -11.77 -14.41 -7.41
CA GLU A 458 -10.90 -13.41 -6.78
C GLU A 458 -11.04 -13.42 -5.26
N GLN A 459 -12.25 -13.65 -4.74
CA GLN A 459 -12.46 -13.88 -3.31
C GLN A 459 -11.65 -15.08 -2.80
N ALA A 460 -11.63 -16.19 -3.54
CA ALA A 460 -10.85 -17.37 -3.17
C ALA A 460 -9.33 -17.11 -3.19
N MET A 461 -8.84 -16.40 -4.21
CA MET A 461 -7.42 -16.04 -4.30
C MET A 461 -6.98 -15.15 -3.14
N ILE A 462 -7.75 -14.09 -2.86
CA ILE A 462 -7.49 -13.19 -1.73
C ILE A 462 -7.55 -13.95 -0.40
N ALA A 463 -8.51 -14.86 -0.23
CA ALA A 463 -8.61 -15.66 0.99
C ALA A 463 -7.40 -16.60 1.18
N HIS A 464 -6.89 -17.21 0.12
CA HIS A 464 -5.68 -18.04 0.21
C HIS A 464 -4.44 -17.21 0.56
N GLU A 465 -4.28 -16.04 -0.07
CA GLU A 465 -3.17 -15.12 0.23
C GLU A 465 -3.20 -14.67 1.69
N LEU A 466 -4.36 -14.25 2.20
CA LEU A 466 -4.52 -13.84 3.59
C LEU A 466 -4.31 -14.99 4.57
N LEU A 467 -4.81 -16.19 4.25
CA LEU A 467 -4.57 -17.39 5.07
C LEU A 467 -3.06 -17.70 5.18
N ASN A 468 -2.32 -17.58 4.08
CA ASN A 468 -0.86 -17.76 4.09
C ASN A 468 -0.17 -16.71 4.97
N ARG A 469 -0.61 -15.45 4.93
CA ARG A 469 -0.09 -14.39 5.81
C ARG A 469 -0.35 -14.69 7.29
N PHE A 470 -1.57 -15.11 7.63
CA PHE A 470 -1.94 -15.41 9.02
C PHE A 470 -1.20 -16.63 9.60
N ARG A 471 -0.62 -17.48 8.77
CA ARG A 471 0.24 -18.60 9.21
C ARG A 471 1.66 -18.17 9.58
N ALA A 472 2.05 -16.92 9.29
CA ALA A 472 3.39 -16.41 9.54
C ALA A 472 3.41 -15.34 10.65
N PRO A 473 4.54 -15.14 11.35
CA PRO A 473 4.69 -14.00 12.27
C PRO A 473 4.58 -12.65 11.52
N PRO A 474 4.10 -11.59 12.18
CA PRO A 474 3.75 -11.48 13.60
C PRO A 474 2.33 -11.97 13.96
N PHE A 475 1.51 -12.37 12.98
CA PHE A 475 0.10 -12.73 13.22
C PHE A 475 -0.06 -13.90 14.20
N THR A 476 0.89 -14.84 14.21
CA THR A 476 0.90 -16.01 15.08
C THR A 476 0.98 -15.72 16.57
N SER A 477 1.38 -14.51 16.97
CA SER A 477 1.51 -14.10 18.38
C SER A 477 0.29 -13.37 18.92
N GLN A 478 -0.73 -13.11 18.08
CA GLN A 478 -1.89 -12.33 18.47
C GLN A 478 -2.89 -13.11 19.31
N ALA A 479 -3.52 -12.41 20.25
CA ALA A 479 -4.59 -12.90 21.12
C ALA A 479 -5.74 -13.64 20.42
N ASP A 480 -6.05 -13.24 19.19
CA ASP A 480 -7.17 -13.69 18.37
C ASP A 480 -6.73 -14.55 17.17
N HIS A 481 -5.44 -14.94 17.13
CA HIS A 481 -4.84 -15.68 16.01
C HIS A 481 -5.58 -16.98 15.69
N ALA A 482 -5.87 -17.80 16.71
CA ALA A 482 -6.54 -19.09 16.51
C ALA A 482 -7.94 -18.95 15.89
N LEU A 483 -8.71 -17.94 16.32
CA LEU A 483 -10.02 -17.65 15.75
C LEU A 483 -9.91 -17.15 14.31
N ARG A 484 -8.96 -16.24 14.05
CA ARG A 484 -8.69 -15.72 12.71
C ARG A 484 -8.30 -16.84 11.75
N LEU A 485 -7.34 -17.68 12.14
CA LEU A 485 -6.87 -18.79 11.32
C LEU A 485 -8.02 -19.73 10.95
N LYS A 486 -8.81 -20.16 11.94
CA LYS A 486 -9.98 -21.02 11.71
C LYS A 486 -11.00 -20.38 10.77
N THR A 487 -11.29 -19.08 10.96
CA THR A 487 -12.25 -18.35 10.12
C THR A 487 -11.81 -18.31 8.67
N TRP A 488 -10.53 -18.05 8.42
CA TRP A 488 -9.98 -17.98 7.08
C TRP A 488 -9.80 -19.34 6.42
N GLU A 489 -9.47 -20.39 7.19
CA GLU A 489 -9.50 -21.78 6.71
C GLU A 489 -10.89 -22.16 6.21
N GLN A 490 -11.93 -21.91 7.01
CA GLN A 490 -13.32 -22.15 6.61
C GLN A 490 -13.71 -21.37 5.34
N ARG A 491 -13.30 -20.10 5.22
CA ARG A 491 -13.53 -19.30 4.01
C ARG A 491 -12.85 -19.91 2.79
N THR A 492 -11.60 -20.34 2.91
CA THR A 492 -10.87 -20.97 1.80
C THR A 492 -11.44 -22.33 1.39
N GLU A 493 -11.88 -23.14 2.35
CA GLU A 493 -12.54 -24.43 2.11
C GLU A 493 -13.88 -24.21 1.39
N GLN A 494 -14.71 -23.28 1.88
CA GLN A 494 -15.99 -22.95 1.27
C GLN A 494 -15.81 -22.41 -0.16
N ALA A 495 -14.86 -21.50 -0.37
CA ALA A 495 -14.57 -20.95 -1.69
C ALA A 495 -14.10 -22.04 -2.67
N SER A 496 -13.23 -22.95 -2.21
CA SER A 496 -12.78 -24.10 -3.01
C SER A 496 -13.92 -25.04 -3.38
N ALA A 497 -14.80 -25.34 -2.42
CA ALA A 497 -15.98 -26.18 -2.65
C ALA A 497 -16.97 -25.56 -3.65
N LEU A 498 -17.16 -24.23 -3.60
CA LEU A 498 -18.01 -23.52 -4.55
C LEU A 498 -17.40 -23.51 -5.96
N LEU A 499 -16.09 -23.28 -6.07
CA LEU A 499 -15.37 -23.25 -7.34
C LEU A 499 -15.18 -24.63 -7.99
N ALA A 500 -15.37 -25.72 -7.24
CA ALA A 500 -15.33 -27.09 -7.74
C ALA A 500 -16.66 -27.53 -8.37
N ARG A 501 -17.74 -26.76 -8.21
CA ARG A 501 -19.05 -27.10 -8.79
C ARG A 501 -19.01 -26.98 -10.32
N PRO A 502 -19.69 -27.87 -11.06
CA PRO A 502 -19.73 -27.81 -12.53
C PRO A 502 -20.25 -26.47 -13.08
N GLU A 503 -21.16 -25.82 -12.37
CA GLU A 503 -21.79 -24.56 -12.77
C GLU A 503 -20.89 -23.33 -12.51
N ALA A 504 -19.77 -23.50 -11.78
CA ALA A 504 -18.91 -22.39 -11.39
C ALA A 504 -18.27 -21.72 -12.61
N LEU A 505 -17.66 -22.49 -13.52
CA LEU A 505 -16.99 -21.91 -14.70
C LEU A 505 -17.96 -21.18 -15.64
N PRO A 506 -19.14 -21.75 -16.02
CA PRO A 506 -20.15 -21.01 -16.76
C PRO A 506 -20.58 -19.70 -16.08
N ALA A 507 -20.84 -19.71 -14.77
CA ALA A 507 -21.22 -18.51 -14.03
C ALA A 507 -20.10 -17.45 -14.00
N LEU A 508 -18.84 -17.88 -13.85
CA LEU A 508 -17.68 -16.98 -13.90
C LEU A 508 -17.54 -16.32 -15.27
N ARG A 509 -17.74 -17.08 -16.36
CA ARG A 509 -17.72 -16.53 -17.73
C ARG A 509 -18.78 -15.47 -17.93
N GLU A 510 -20.02 -15.77 -17.54
CA GLU A 510 -21.12 -14.81 -17.69
C GLU A 510 -20.84 -13.51 -16.94
N LEU A 511 -20.33 -13.59 -15.70
CA LEU A 511 -19.98 -12.41 -14.91
C LEU A 511 -18.88 -11.57 -15.57
N TYR A 512 -17.83 -12.21 -16.09
CA TYR A 512 -16.75 -11.51 -16.79
C TYR A 512 -17.20 -10.94 -18.14
N GLU A 513 -18.02 -11.65 -18.90
CA GLU A 513 -18.61 -11.15 -20.16
C GLU A 513 -19.46 -9.91 -19.90
N ARG A 514 -20.27 -9.91 -18.84
CA ARG A 514 -21.04 -8.74 -18.41
C ARG A 514 -20.14 -7.59 -17.96
N ALA A 515 -19.12 -7.86 -17.15
CA ALA A 515 -18.16 -6.85 -16.69
C ALA A 515 -17.45 -6.18 -17.88
N MET A 516 -16.94 -6.99 -18.82
CA MET A 516 -16.27 -6.49 -20.02
C MET A 516 -17.23 -5.80 -21.00
N THR A 517 -18.52 -6.14 -21.00
CA THR A 517 -19.52 -5.39 -21.78
C THR A 517 -19.68 -3.97 -21.23
N LEU A 518 -19.61 -3.80 -19.90
CA LEU A 518 -19.69 -2.50 -19.23
C LEU A 518 -18.38 -1.69 -19.36
N ALA A 519 -17.23 -2.36 -19.56
CA ALA A 519 -15.93 -1.74 -19.69
C ALA A 519 -15.02 -2.51 -20.68
N PRO A 520 -15.27 -2.40 -22.01
CA PRO A 520 -14.61 -3.24 -23.02
C PRO A 520 -13.10 -3.00 -23.15
N ASP A 521 -12.64 -1.78 -22.87
CA ASP A 521 -11.23 -1.39 -22.95
C ASP A 521 -10.44 -1.65 -21.65
N ASP A 522 -11.08 -2.29 -20.65
CA ASP A 522 -10.44 -2.57 -19.37
C ASP A 522 -9.52 -3.80 -19.49
N TRP A 523 -8.22 -3.52 -19.55
CA TRP A 523 -7.19 -4.55 -19.62
C TRP A 523 -7.07 -5.37 -18.33
N VAL A 524 -7.44 -4.81 -17.17
CA VAL A 524 -7.40 -5.51 -15.88
C VAL A 524 -8.49 -6.58 -15.84
N LEU A 525 -9.69 -6.27 -16.35
CA LEU A 525 -10.74 -7.27 -16.53
C LEU A 525 -10.29 -8.39 -17.50
N ALA A 526 -9.61 -8.04 -18.59
CA ALA A 526 -9.08 -9.01 -19.54
C ALA A 526 -8.03 -9.94 -18.89
N ARG A 527 -7.06 -9.36 -18.15
CA ARG A 527 -6.08 -10.09 -17.34
C ARG A 527 -6.81 -11.05 -16.40
N ASN A 528 -7.70 -10.55 -15.56
CA ASN A 528 -8.30 -11.32 -14.48
C ASN A 528 -9.16 -12.46 -15.03
N ALA A 529 -9.97 -12.20 -16.05
CA ALA A 529 -10.74 -13.22 -16.75
C ALA A 529 -9.83 -14.30 -17.37
N GLY A 530 -8.75 -13.89 -18.04
CA GLY A 530 -7.77 -14.79 -18.62
C GLY A 530 -7.06 -15.67 -17.57
N SER A 531 -6.56 -15.06 -16.49
CA SER A 531 -5.92 -15.78 -15.38
C SER A 531 -6.89 -16.76 -14.70
N MET A 532 -8.16 -16.36 -14.52
CA MET A 532 -9.21 -17.24 -14.01
C MET A 532 -9.42 -18.45 -14.93
N LEU A 533 -9.50 -18.24 -16.25
CA LEU A 533 -9.66 -19.32 -17.23
C LEU A 533 -8.46 -20.28 -17.23
N VAL A 534 -7.23 -19.77 -17.11
CA VAL A 534 -6.03 -20.62 -16.91
C VAL A 534 -6.17 -21.46 -15.65
N ALA A 535 -6.53 -20.85 -14.53
CA ALA A 535 -6.72 -21.54 -13.25
C ALA A 535 -7.89 -22.56 -13.28
N ARG A 536 -8.82 -22.42 -14.22
CA ARG A 536 -9.96 -23.34 -14.45
C ARG A 536 -9.76 -24.27 -15.65
N GLN A 537 -8.51 -24.42 -16.13
CA GLN A 537 -8.13 -25.34 -17.21
C GLN A 537 -8.89 -25.08 -18.53
N ALA A 538 -9.18 -23.82 -18.83
CA ALA A 538 -9.79 -23.37 -20.08
C ALA A 538 -8.82 -22.46 -20.90
N PRO A 539 -7.62 -22.94 -21.28
CA PRO A 539 -6.57 -22.10 -21.85
C PRO A 539 -6.91 -21.52 -23.23
N ALA A 540 -7.72 -22.22 -24.04
CA ALA A 540 -8.12 -21.75 -25.37
C ALA A 540 -8.86 -20.41 -25.32
N ASP A 541 -9.72 -20.23 -24.31
CA ASP A 541 -10.47 -18.99 -24.10
C ASP A 541 -9.66 -17.93 -23.33
N ALA A 542 -8.63 -18.36 -22.59
CA ALA A 542 -7.76 -17.46 -21.84
C ALA A 542 -6.82 -16.66 -22.76
N VAL A 543 -6.23 -17.31 -23.77
CA VAL A 543 -5.18 -16.71 -24.63
C VAL A 543 -5.63 -15.39 -25.26
N PRO A 544 -6.82 -15.26 -25.90
CA PRO A 544 -7.24 -13.99 -26.50
C PRO A 544 -7.34 -12.85 -25.49
N LEU A 545 -7.81 -13.13 -24.28
CA LEU A 545 -7.97 -12.13 -23.22
C LEU A 545 -6.62 -11.69 -22.65
N LEU A 546 -5.72 -12.65 -22.41
CA LEU A 546 -4.37 -12.38 -21.92
C LEU A 546 -3.50 -11.67 -22.96
N GLN A 547 -3.65 -12.00 -24.25
CA GLN A 547 -2.98 -11.27 -25.33
C GLN A 547 -3.48 -9.82 -25.40
N ARG A 548 -4.80 -9.59 -25.32
CA ARG A 548 -5.38 -8.24 -25.26
C ARG A 548 -4.81 -7.43 -24.09
N ALA A 549 -4.68 -8.06 -22.91
CA ALA A 549 -4.07 -7.43 -21.75
C ALA A 549 -2.58 -7.13 -21.97
N ALA A 550 -1.81 -8.07 -22.53
CA ALA A 550 -0.37 -7.90 -22.80
C ALA A 550 -0.09 -6.83 -23.87
N ASP A 551 -0.95 -6.69 -24.87
CA ASP A 551 -0.85 -5.62 -25.87
C ASP A 551 -1.06 -4.24 -25.19
N TRP A 552 -1.97 -4.19 -24.21
CA TRP A 552 -2.23 -2.98 -23.41
C TRP A 552 -1.23 -2.73 -22.27
N ILE A 553 -0.59 -3.73 -21.67
CA ILE A 553 0.50 -3.58 -20.70
C ILE A 553 1.50 -4.73 -20.91
N GLY A 554 2.46 -4.54 -21.83
CA GLY A 554 3.46 -5.56 -22.15
C GLY A 554 4.50 -5.83 -21.06
N HIS A 555 4.42 -5.15 -19.92
CA HIS A 555 5.34 -5.34 -18.80
C HIS A 555 4.65 -5.77 -17.50
N ASP A 556 3.39 -6.20 -17.58
CA ASP A 556 2.69 -6.82 -16.47
C ASP A 556 3.10 -8.29 -16.36
N VAL A 557 3.83 -8.63 -15.30
CA VAL A 557 4.44 -9.95 -15.13
C VAL A 557 3.37 -11.02 -14.92
N ASP A 558 2.30 -10.69 -14.19
CA ASP A 558 1.19 -11.62 -13.91
C ASP A 558 0.50 -12.05 -15.22
N THR A 559 0.20 -11.09 -16.10
CA THR A 559 -0.36 -11.35 -17.43
C THR A 559 0.56 -12.23 -18.27
N LEU A 560 1.86 -11.92 -18.32
CA LEU A 560 2.83 -12.69 -19.11
C LEU A 560 2.98 -14.13 -18.60
N VAL A 561 3.00 -14.33 -17.29
CA VAL A 561 3.08 -15.66 -16.68
C VAL A 561 1.81 -16.47 -16.95
N ALA A 562 0.64 -15.86 -16.79
CA ALA A 562 -0.63 -16.50 -17.13
C ALA A 562 -0.70 -16.86 -18.62
N LEU A 563 -0.24 -15.97 -19.50
CA LEU A 563 -0.20 -16.21 -20.95
C LEU A 563 0.74 -17.37 -21.29
N GLY A 564 1.93 -17.42 -20.68
CA GLY A 564 2.86 -18.53 -20.85
C GLY A 564 2.24 -19.87 -20.46
N TRP A 565 1.55 -19.93 -19.31
CA TRP A 565 0.86 -21.15 -18.87
C TRP A 565 -0.30 -21.54 -19.80
N ALA A 566 -1.08 -20.57 -20.28
CA ALA A 566 -2.16 -20.82 -21.23
C ALA A 566 -1.62 -21.41 -22.55
N GLN A 567 -0.58 -20.81 -23.11
CA GLN A 567 0.06 -21.27 -24.36
C GLN A 567 0.69 -22.65 -24.19
N ARG A 568 1.36 -22.90 -23.06
CA ARG A 568 1.93 -24.22 -22.74
C ARG A 568 0.87 -25.31 -22.69
N ALA A 569 -0.28 -25.02 -22.07
CA ALA A 569 -1.39 -25.97 -21.99
C ALA A 569 -2.02 -26.31 -23.35
N LEU A 570 -1.87 -25.42 -24.36
CA LEU A 570 -2.28 -25.67 -25.75
C LEU A 570 -1.19 -26.32 -26.62
N GLY A 571 0.02 -26.53 -26.08
CA GLY A 571 1.17 -27.05 -26.84
C GLY A 571 1.88 -26.01 -27.71
N HIS A 572 1.59 -24.72 -27.52
CA HIS A 572 2.25 -23.61 -28.23
C HIS A 572 3.58 -23.26 -27.55
N THR A 573 4.59 -24.13 -27.71
CA THR A 573 5.87 -24.06 -26.98
C THR A 573 6.64 -22.77 -27.22
N ALA A 574 6.67 -22.27 -28.47
CA ALA A 574 7.44 -21.08 -28.81
C ALA A 574 6.86 -19.82 -28.15
N GLU A 575 5.55 -19.66 -28.22
CA GLU A 575 4.78 -18.56 -27.62
C GLU A 575 4.85 -18.60 -26.09
N SER A 576 4.77 -19.80 -25.51
CA SER A 576 4.95 -20.03 -24.08
C SER A 576 6.33 -19.56 -23.60
N GLU A 577 7.40 -20.03 -24.24
CA GLU A 577 8.77 -19.64 -23.86
C GLU A 577 9.03 -18.15 -24.08
N ALA A 578 8.47 -17.55 -25.14
CA ALA A 578 8.57 -16.11 -25.35
C ALA A 578 7.97 -15.32 -24.18
N ALA A 579 6.75 -15.68 -23.75
CA ALA A 579 6.08 -15.02 -22.62
C ALA A 579 6.85 -15.21 -21.30
N PHE A 580 7.31 -16.44 -21.00
CA PHE A 580 8.11 -16.69 -19.79
C PHE A 580 9.46 -15.98 -19.79
N ASN A 581 10.14 -15.90 -20.93
CA ASN A 581 11.42 -15.19 -21.03
C ASN A 581 11.24 -13.67 -20.86
N GLN A 582 10.17 -13.09 -21.39
CA GLN A 582 9.83 -11.69 -21.15
C GLN A 582 9.51 -11.42 -19.68
N ALA A 583 8.70 -12.28 -19.04
CA ALA A 583 8.42 -12.19 -17.61
C ALA A 583 9.71 -12.31 -16.77
N ARG A 584 10.60 -13.24 -17.12
CA ARG A 584 11.89 -13.44 -16.44
C ARG A 584 12.83 -12.26 -16.61
N ALA A 585 12.85 -11.60 -17.77
CA ALA A 585 13.63 -10.39 -17.99
C ALA A 585 13.14 -9.22 -17.11
N LEU A 586 11.84 -9.19 -16.81
CA LEU A 586 11.22 -8.17 -15.97
C LEU A 586 11.36 -8.46 -14.47
N GLU A 587 11.15 -9.70 -14.05
CA GLU A 587 11.20 -10.11 -12.64
C GLU A 587 11.72 -11.56 -12.53
N PRO A 588 13.05 -11.76 -12.49
CA PRO A 588 13.66 -13.09 -12.50
C PRO A 588 13.27 -13.98 -11.31
N ARG A 589 12.85 -13.36 -10.20
CA ARG A 589 12.46 -14.02 -8.94
C ARG A 589 10.94 -14.14 -8.78
N TYR A 590 10.17 -13.89 -9.84
CA TYR A 590 8.72 -13.98 -9.77
C TYR A 590 8.27 -15.43 -9.43
N PRO A 591 7.38 -15.62 -8.43
CA PRO A 591 6.89 -16.95 -8.05
C PRO A 591 6.24 -17.67 -9.24
N ASN A 592 6.36 -18.99 -9.32
CA ASN A 592 5.74 -19.81 -10.38
C ASN A 592 6.27 -19.55 -11.81
N LEU A 593 7.39 -18.84 -11.99
CA LEU A 593 8.11 -18.89 -13.26
C LEU A 593 8.78 -20.26 -13.42
N PRO A 594 8.53 -20.99 -14.53
CA PRO A 594 9.26 -22.22 -14.80
C PRO A 594 10.75 -21.92 -14.93
N LYS A 595 11.62 -22.89 -14.59
CA LYS A 595 13.04 -22.77 -14.92
C LYS A 595 13.19 -22.72 -16.45
N PRO A 596 14.19 -22.02 -17.00
CA PRO A 596 14.48 -22.12 -18.43
C PRO A 596 14.65 -23.60 -18.77
N ASP A 597 13.97 -24.09 -19.80
CA ASP A 597 14.24 -25.45 -20.27
C ASP A 597 15.73 -25.52 -20.64
N ALA A 598 16.45 -26.46 -20.03
CA ALA A 598 17.84 -26.74 -20.35
C ALA A 598 17.91 -27.40 -21.74
N ALA A 599 17.60 -26.66 -22.79
CA ALA A 599 17.65 -27.15 -24.16
C ALA A 599 19.05 -26.90 -24.73
N GLY A 600 19.93 -27.91 -24.65
CA GLY A 600 21.10 -27.97 -25.54
C GLY A 600 22.38 -28.65 -25.02
N ASP A 601 22.32 -29.81 -24.36
CA ASP A 601 23.50 -30.71 -24.26
C ASP A 601 23.15 -32.16 -24.64
N GLN A 602 22.40 -32.28 -25.74
CA GLN A 602 22.34 -33.50 -26.54
C GLN A 602 22.58 -33.13 -28.00
N ARG A 603 23.86 -33.18 -28.39
CA ARG A 603 24.29 -33.56 -29.73
C ARG A 603 25.43 -34.56 -29.61
#